data_AF-C1BUA0-F1
#
_entry.id   AF-C1BUA0-F1
#
_cell.length_a   1.000
_cell.length_b   1.000
_cell.length_c   1.000
_cell.angle_alpha   90.00
_cell.angle_beta   90.00
_cell.angle_gamma   90.00
#
_symmetry.space_group_name_H-M   'P 1'
#
loop_
_entity.id
_entity.type
_entity.pdbx_description
1 polymer ?
#
loop_
_entity_poly.entity_id
_entity_poly.type
_entity_poly.pdbx_seq_one_letter_code
_entity_poly.pdbx_strand_id
1 'polypeptide(L)'
;MSFMYHETSMSKTRQYRKVMKPLLERKRRARINKCLDELKELMIEALQTQGEESITKLEKADILELTVRHLRKLKNQEVISKNSPSDRYIAGYTACASEVSQYLSSIPGINVHFGSELMSHLGNNLTKPLSVSTSSLNESSSSVSPSDLGYVSSGSITPPPEPKKIHQD
;
A
#
# COMPACT_ATOMS: atom_id res chain seq x y z
N MET A 1 -39.36 -11.42 60.34
CA MET A 1 -40.02 -11.85 59.10
C MET A 1 -39.07 -11.55 57.96
N SER A 2 -38.65 -12.60 57.27
CA SER A 2 -37.57 -12.63 56.29
C SER A 2 -37.70 -11.53 55.24
N PHE A 3 -36.81 -10.53 55.29
CA PHE A 3 -36.44 -9.78 54.08
C PHE A 3 -35.63 -10.74 53.22
N MET A 4 -36.36 -11.63 52.54
CA MET A 4 -35.83 -12.48 51.50
C MET A 4 -35.14 -11.57 50.49
N TYR A 5 -33.82 -11.63 50.49
CA TYR A 5 -32.98 -11.18 49.39
C TYR A 5 -33.58 -11.76 48.10
N HIS A 6 -34.37 -10.96 47.39
CA HIS A 6 -34.72 -11.25 46.03
C HIS A 6 -33.50 -10.88 45.18
N GLU A 7 -32.43 -11.65 45.35
CA GLU A 7 -31.31 -11.65 44.43
C GLU A 7 -31.85 -12.25 43.13
N THR A 8 -32.47 -11.37 42.33
CA THR A 8 -32.98 -11.73 41.03
C THR A 8 -31.76 -11.95 40.15
N SER A 9 -31.29 -13.19 40.13
CA SER A 9 -30.27 -13.69 39.21
C SER A 9 -30.58 -13.12 37.83
N MET A 10 -29.78 -12.16 37.41
CA MET A 10 -29.93 -11.50 36.13
C MET A 10 -29.76 -12.55 35.04
N SER A 11 -30.81 -12.77 34.23
CA SER A 11 -30.69 -13.66 33.06
C SER A 11 -29.45 -13.28 32.25
N LYS A 12 -28.70 -14.28 31.75
CA LYS A 12 -27.46 -14.10 30.97
C LYS A 12 -27.62 -13.06 29.86
N THR A 13 -28.79 -13.04 29.19
CA THR A 13 -29.13 -12.04 28.16
C THR A 13 -29.27 -10.62 28.72
N ARG A 14 -29.89 -10.46 29.90
CA ARG A 14 -30.04 -9.16 30.57
C ARG A 14 -28.70 -8.65 31.11
N GLN A 15 -27.88 -9.53 31.68
CA GLN A 15 -26.51 -9.23 32.11
C GLN A 15 -25.65 -8.79 30.92
N TYR A 16 -25.75 -9.49 29.78
CA TYR A 16 -25.03 -9.12 28.58
C TYR A 16 -25.44 -7.74 28.05
N ARG A 17 -26.75 -7.47 27.92
CA ARG A 17 -27.24 -6.18 27.38
C ARG A 17 -26.95 -4.99 28.30
N LYS A 18 -27.06 -5.17 29.62
CA LYS A 18 -26.93 -4.06 30.59
C LYS A 18 -25.51 -3.84 31.10
N VAL A 19 -24.67 -4.88 31.12
CA VAL A 19 -23.33 -4.82 31.72
C VAL A 19 -22.27 -5.08 30.66
N MET A 20 -22.26 -6.26 30.02
CA MET A 20 -21.17 -6.59 29.10
C MET A 20 -21.14 -5.72 27.84
N LYS A 21 -22.29 -5.45 27.20
CA LYS A 21 -22.36 -4.62 26.00
C LYS A 21 -21.81 -3.20 26.24
N PRO A 22 -22.25 -2.45 27.27
CA PRO A 22 -21.67 -1.14 27.59
C PRO A 22 -20.17 -1.19 27.92
N LEU A 23 -19.72 -2.24 28.63
CA LEU A 23 -18.31 -2.43 28.95
C LEU A 23 -17.45 -2.65 27.69
N LEU A 24 -17.89 -3.54 26.80
CA LEU A 24 -17.22 -3.83 25.53
C LEU A 24 -17.17 -2.58 24.65
N GLU A 25 -18.26 -1.81 24.62
CA GLU A 25 -18.31 -0.55 23.88
C GLU A 25 -17.31 0.48 24.42
N ARG A 26 -17.23 0.62 25.75
CA ARG A 26 -16.24 1.50 26.37
C ARG A 26 -14.81 1.06 26.03
N LYS A 27 -14.52 -0.25 26.07
CA LYS A 27 -13.21 -0.80 25.68
C LYS A 27 -12.91 -0.54 24.20
N ARG A 28 -13.91 -0.68 23.32
CA ARG A 28 -13.77 -0.36 21.88
C ARG A 28 -13.42 1.12 21.68
N ARG A 29 -14.16 2.03 22.33
CA ARG A 29 -13.93 3.48 22.25
C ARG A 29 -12.57 3.89 22.79
N ALA A 30 -12.15 3.31 23.92
CA ALA A 30 -10.83 3.55 24.48
C ALA A 30 -9.72 3.15 23.49
N ARG A 31 -9.85 1.99 22.85
CA ARG A 31 -8.91 1.57 21.79
C ARG A 31 -8.89 2.52 20.60
N ILE A 32 -10.06 2.94 20.11
CA ILE A 32 -10.16 3.86 18.96
C ILE A 32 -9.48 5.19 19.28
N ASN A 33 -9.75 5.76 20.46
CA ASN A 33 -9.14 7.02 20.86
C ASN A 33 -7.62 6.87 20.99
N LYS A 34 -7.12 5.80 21.61
CA LYS A 34 -5.68 5.54 21.70
C LYS A 34 -5.01 5.53 20.32
N CYS A 35 -5.60 4.84 19.35
CA CYS A 35 -5.06 4.81 17.99
C CYS A 35 -5.12 6.17 17.29
N LEU A 36 -6.14 6.99 17.57
CA LEU A 36 -6.23 8.35 17.02
C LEU A 36 -5.19 9.29 17.64
N ASP A 37 -4.90 9.13 18.92
CA ASP A 37 -3.88 9.91 19.62
C ASP A 37 -2.48 9.56 19.09
N GLU A 38 -2.16 8.27 18.98
CA GLU A 38 -0.92 7.78 18.35
C GLU A 38 -0.80 8.27 16.90
N LEU A 39 -1.90 8.22 16.14
CA LEU A 39 -1.90 8.68 14.75
C LEU A 39 -1.67 10.19 14.64
N LYS A 40 -2.23 10.98 15.58
CA LYS A 40 -1.99 12.42 15.65
C LYS A 40 -0.51 12.72 15.89
N GLU A 41 0.13 12.03 16.82
CA GLU A 41 1.56 12.19 17.11
C GLU A 41 2.43 11.89 15.88
N LEU A 42 2.18 10.77 15.21
CA LEU A 42 2.90 10.41 13.97
C LEU A 42 2.69 11.43 12.85
N MET A 43 1.48 11.97 12.70
CA MET A 43 1.21 13.02 11.71
C MET A 43 1.90 14.34 12.05
N ILE A 44 1.98 14.71 13.34
CA ILE A 44 2.75 15.87 13.80
C ILE A 44 4.22 15.72 13.40
N GLU A 45 4.84 14.58 13.72
CA GLU A 45 6.24 14.31 13.39
C GLU A 45 6.50 14.34 11.88
N ALA A 46 5.66 13.68 11.08
CA ALA A 46 5.80 13.59 9.63
C ALA A 46 5.63 14.94 8.90
N LEU A 47 4.84 15.86 9.47
CA LEU A 47 4.52 17.15 8.85
C LEU A 47 5.31 18.32 9.43
N GLN A 48 5.83 18.24 10.65
CA GLN A 48 6.81 19.21 11.17
C GLN A 48 8.06 19.27 10.28
N THR A 49 8.49 18.13 9.73
CA THR A 49 9.57 18.05 8.73
C THR A 49 9.22 18.80 7.43
N GLN A 50 7.93 19.03 7.16
CA GLN A 50 7.42 19.73 5.97
C GLN A 50 7.03 21.19 6.23
N GLY A 51 7.25 21.72 7.46
CA GLY A 51 7.07 23.13 7.79
C GLY A 51 5.64 23.57 8.10
N GLU A 52 4.71 22.67 8.41
CA GLU A 52 3.32 23.01 8.72
C GLU A 52 3.13 23.22 10.23
N GLU A 53 2.89 24.47 10.66
CA GLU A 53 3.01 24.90 12.07
C GLU A 53 1.75 24.64 12.93
N SER A 54 0.59 24.35 12.35
CA SER A 54 -0.69 24.28 13.08
C SER A 54 -1.22 22.86 13.35
N ILE A 55 -0.37 21.93 13.80
CA ILE A 55 -0.75 20.50 13.94
C ILE A 55 -1.19 20.12 15.38
N THR A 56 -0.94 20.98 16.37
CA THR A 56 -1.26 20.69 17.78
C THR A 56 -2.77 20.60 18.07
N LYS A 57 -3.63 21.12 17.18
CA LYS A 57 -5.08 21.21 17.37
C LYS A 57 -5.93 20.43 16.36
N LEU A 58 -5.42 19.31 15.81
CA LEU A 58 -6.23 18.49 14.91
C LEU A 58 -7.47 17.89 15.60
N GLU A 59 -8.63 18.05 14.99
CA GLU A 59 -9.85 17.34 15.37
C GLU A 59 -9.85 15.90 14.85
N LYS A 60 -10.77 15.05 15.33
CA LYS A 60 -10.81 13.63 14.91
C LYS A 60 -11.04 13.45 13.42
N ALA A 61 -11.84 14.30 12.79
CA ALA A 61 -12.07 14.27 11.35
C ALA A 61 -10.80 14.68 10.59
N ASP A 62 -10.12 15.73 11.04
CA ASP A 62 -8.88 16.23 10.43
C ASP A 62 -7.76 15.19 10.51
N ILE A 63 -7.58 14.52 11.65
CA ILE A 63 -6.59 13.44 11.81
C ILE A 63 -6.80 12.38 10.72
N LEU A 64 -8.05 11.95 10.50
CA LEU A 64 -8.37 10.94 9.50
C LEU A 64 -8.16 11.45 8.08
N GLU A 65 -8.62 12.66 7.76
CA GLU A 65 -8.48 13.24 6.43
C GLU A 65 -7.01 13.45 6.06
N LEU A 66 -6.24 14.05 6.97
CA LEU A 66 -4.83 14.36 6.80
C LEU A 66 -4.02 13.08 6.60
N THR A 67 -4.30 12.05 7.40
CA THR A 67 -3.66 10.74 7.26
C THR A 67 -3.95 10.13 5.89
N VAL A 68 -5.21 10.15 5.43
CA VAL A 68 -5.57 9.61 4.11
C VAL A 68 -4.85 10.38 3.00
N ARG A 69 -4.77 11.71 3.09
CA ARG A 69 -4.04 12.55 2.13
C ARG A 69 -2.56 12.20 2.12
N HIS A 70 -1.95 12.04 3.29
CA HIS A 70 -0.55 11.66 3.44
C HIS A 70 -0.26 10.27 2.85
N LEU A 71 -1.08 9.27 3.15
CA LEU A 71 -0.95 7.92 2.57
C LEU A 71 -1.08 7.91 1.05
N ARG A 72 -1.97 8.73 0.48
CA ARG A 72 -2.08 8.90 -0.99
C ARG A 72 -0.80 9.52 -1.58
N LYS A 73 -0.23 10.53 -0.92
CA LYS A 73 1.04 11.14 -1.32
C LYS A 73 2.18 10.12 -1.30
N LEU A 74 2.31 9.34 -0.23
CA LEU A 74 3.30 8.28 -0.11
C LEU A 74 3.15 7.22 -1.21
N LYS A 75 1.92 6.74 -1.43
CA LYS A 75 1.65 5.77 -2.51
C LYS A 75 2.04 6.32 -3.88
N ASN A 76 1.71 7.57 -4.18
CA ASN A 76 2.07 8.19 -5.45
C ASN A 76 3.60 8.35 -5.58
N GLN A 77 4.28 8.73 -4.49
CA GLN A 77 5.73 8.83 -4.47
C GLN A 77 6.40 7.46 -4.67
N GLU A 78 5.90 6.39 -4.05
CA GLU A 78 6.40 5.04 -4.29
C GLU A 78 6.17 4.57 -5.73
N VAL A 79 5.01 4.89 -6.32
CA VAL A 79 4.72 4.53 -7.72
C VAL A 79 5.65 5.29 -8.67
N ILE A 80 5.90 6.58 -8.41
CA ILE A 80 6.83 7.41 -9.19
C ILE A 80 8.26 6.90 -9.00
N SER A 81 8.68 6.55 -7.78
CA SER A 81 10.04 6.09 -7.47
C SER A 81 10.34 4.66 -7.93
N LYS A 82 9.33 3.80 -8.09
CA LYS A 82 9.53 2.43 -8.58
C LYS A 82 9.38 2.31 -10.11
N ASN A 83 8.83 3.32 -10.79
CA ASN A 83 8.54 3.27 -12.23
C ASN A 83 8.96 4.52 -13.01
N SER A 84 9.74 5.44 -12.43
CA SER A 84 10.28 6.54 -13.22
C SER A 84 11.11 5.95 -14.36
N PRO A 85 10.90 6.39 -15.62
CA PRO A 85 11.71 5.94 -16.75
C PRO A 85 13.20 6.20 -16.52
N SER A 86 13.54 7.24 -15.73
CA SER A 86 14.90 7.53 -15.29
C SER A 86 15.44 6.45 -14.36
N ASP A 87 14.67 6.03 -13.36
CA ASP A 87 15.10 5.00 -12.39
C ASP A 87 15.27 3.64 -13.06
N ARG A 88 14.38 3.30 -14.01
CA ARG A 88 14.49 2.09 -14.82
C ARG A 88 15.74 2.10 -15.70
N TYR A 89 16.05 3.25 -16.32
CA TYR A 89 17.27 3.39 -17.10
C TYR A 89 18.51 3.26 -16.23
N ILE A 90 18.55 3.95 -15.08
CA ILE A 90 19.68 3.90 -14.14
C ILE A 90 19.89 2.46 -13.66
N ALA A 91 18.82 1.76 -13.30
CA ALA A 91 18.88 0.35 -12.90
C ALA A 91 19.39 -0.56 -14.03
N GLY A 92 18.92 -0.39 -15.27
CA GLY A 92 19.39 -1.17 -16.41
C GLY A 92 20.84 -0.87 -16.79
N TYR A 93 21.24 0.39 -16.76
CA TYR A 93 22.59 0.84 -17.05
C TYR A 93 23.58 0.32 -16.01
N THR A 94 23.24 0.43 -14.72
CA THR A 94 24.07 -0.08 -13.62
C THR A 94 24.21 -1.60 -13.66
N ALA A 95 23.14 -2.33 -14.00
CA ALA A 95 23.20 -3.77 -14.21
C ALA A 95 24.17 -4.13 -15.36
N CYS A 96 24.06 -3.47 -16.51
CA CYS A 96 24.97 -3.67 -17.65
C CYS A 96 26.43 -3.36 -17.29
N ALA A 97 26.69 -2.23 -16.63
CA ALA A 97 28.04 -1.87 -16.18
C ALA A 97 28.62 -2.91 -15.20
N SER A 98 27.78 -3.48 -14.33
CA SER A 98 28.18 -4.57 -13.44
C SER A 98 28.55 -5.83 -14.22
N GLU A 99 27.77 -6.21 -15.24
CA GLU A 99 28.11 -7.34 -16.12
C GLU A 99 29.43 -7.11 -16.86
N VAL A 100 29.67 -5.89 -17.35
CA VAL A 100 30.95 -5.51 -17.98
C VAL A 100 32.10 -5.69 -16.98
N SER A 101 31.95 -5.20 -15.75
CA SER A 101 32.95 -5.38 -14.69
C SER A 101 33.24 -6.86 -14.42
N GLN A 102 32.20 -7.69 -14.38
CA GLN A 102 32.34 -9.13 -14.15
C GLN A 102 33.03 -9.82 -15.33
N TYR A 103 32.67 -9.46 -16.56
CA TYR A 103 33.28 -10.00 -17.77
C TYR A 103 34.78 -9.63 -17.85
N LEU A 104 35.13 -8.38 -17.60
CA LEU A 104 36.54 -7.94 -17.56
C LEU A 104 37.34 -8.73 -16.53
N SER A 105 36.77 -8.97 -15.35
CA SER A 105 37.43 -9.74 -14.27
C SER A 105 37.63 -11.23 -14.64
N SER A 106 36.86 -11.76 -15.57
CA SER A 106 36.97 -13.16 -16.04
C SER A 106 38.09 -13.36 -17.06
N ILE A 107 38.63 -12.29 -17.64
CA ILE A 107 39.67 -12.35 -18.68
C ILE A 107 41.05 -12.38 -18.01
N PRO A 108 41.81 -13.49 -18.10
CA PRO A 108 43.17 -13.55 -17.56
C PRO A 108 44.12 -12.63 -18.34
N GLY A 109 44.89 -11.82 -17.61
CA GLY A 109 45.87 -10.88 -18.20
C GLY A 109 45.29 -9.56 -18.67
N ILE A 110 44.03 -9.24 -18.34
CA ILE A 110 43.45 -7.94 -18.67
C ILE A 110 44.17 -6.81 -17.93
N ASN A 111 44.34 -5.68 -18.62
CA ASN A 111 44.97 -4.51 -18.03
C ASN A 111 44.01 -3.85 -17.02
N VAL A 112 44.39 -3.88 -15.73
CA VAL A 112 43.61 -3.32 -14.62
C VAL A 112 43.37 -1.82 -14.78
N HIS A 113 44.34 -1.09 -15.35
CA HIS A 113 44.20 0.34 -15.62
C HIS A 113 43.11 0.60 -16.65
N PHE A 114 43.08 -0.17 -17.74
CA PHE A 114 42.02 -0.09 -18.75
C PHE A 114 40.64 -0.41 -18.16
N GLY A 115 40.54 -1.46 -17.34
CA GLY A 115 39.28 -1.80 -16.66
C GLY A 115 38.79 -0.68 -15.73
N SER A 116 39.70 -0.07 -14.96
CA SER A 116 39.38 1.08 -14.10
C SER A 116 38.93 2.30 -14.89
N GLU A 117 39.59 2.60 -16.01
CA GLU A 117 39.27 3.73 -16.87
C GLU A 117 37.90 3.56 -17.55
N LEU A 118 37.60 2.34 -18.03
CA LEU A 118 36.31 2.00 -18.59
C LEU A 118 35.17 2.07 -17.56
N MET A 119 35.36 1.50 -16.36
CA MET A 119 34.36 1.57 -15.30
C MET A 119 34.14 3.00 -14.81
N SER A 120 35.20 3.82 -14.73
CA SER A 120 35.09 5.26 -14.45
C SER A 120 34.31 5.99 -15.54
N HIS A 121 34.56 5.67 -16.82
CA HIS A 121 33.82 6.23 -17.94
C HIS A 121 32.32 5.87 -17.86
N LEU A 122 31.97 4.62 -17.58
CA LEU A 122 30.58 4.19 -17.40
C LEU A 122 29.91 4.91 -16.22
N GLY A 123 30.59 5.02 -15.08
CA GLY A 123 30.10 5.77 -13.92
C GLY A 123 29.83 7.24 -14.21
N ASN A 124 30.72 7.90 -14.97
CA ASN A 124 30.57 9.30 -15.37
C ASN A 124 29.50 9.54 -16.44
N ASN A 125 29.11 8.52 -17.21
CA ASN A 125 28.02 8.63 -18.19
C ASN A 125 26.65 8.41 -17.57
N LEU A 126 26.55 7.68 -16.46
CA LEU A 126 25.29 7.48 -15.72
C LEU A 126 24.72 8.80 -15.14
N THR A 127 25.58 9.76 -14.81
CA THR A 127 25.19 11.06 -14.23
C THR A 127 24.79 12.10 -15.28
N LYS A 128 24.96 11.80 -16.58
CA LYS A 128 24.53 12.70 -17.66
C LYS A 128 23.02 12.53 -17.87
N PRO A 129 22.22 13.60 -17.77
CA PRO A 129 20.78 13.51 -18.02
C PRO A 129 20.56 13.06 -19.47
N LEU A 130 19.82 11.96 -19.62
CA LEU A 130 19.30 11.46 -20.88
C LEU A 130 18.50 12.58 -21.61
N SER A 131 19.12 13.26 -22.57
CA SER A 131 18.36 14.05 -23.54
C SER A 131 17.71 13.10 -24.54
N VAL A 132 16.62 12.44 -24.14
CA VAL A 132 15.85 11.62 -25.07
C VAL A 132 15.03 12.56 -25.97
N SER A 133 15.55 12.84 -27.15
CA SER A 133 14.74 13.26 -28.29
C SER A 133 13.99 12.02 -28.79
N THR A 134 12.78 11.76 -28.25
CA THR A 134 11.91 10.73 -28.82
C THR A 134 11.33 11.24 -30.14
N SER A 135 11.95 10.91 -31.26
CA SER A 135 11.26 10.87 -32.54
C SER A 135 10.34 9.65 -32.55
N SER A 136 9.04 9.90 -32.46
CA SER A 136 7.97 8.90 -32.52
C SER A 136 8.13 7.99 -33.74
N LEU A 137 8.41 6.71 -33.51
CA LEU A 137 8.17 5.67 -34.51
C LEU A 137 7.07 4.74 -34.00
N ASN A 138 6.05 4.71 -34.86
CA ASN A 138 4.80 4.01 -34.79
C ASN A 138 5.06 2.53 -35.08
N GLU A 139 4.73 1.60 -34.17
CA GLU A 139 4.79 0.16 -34.48
C GLU A 139 3.57 -0.58 -33.93
N SER A 140 2.66 -0.86 -34.85
CA SER A 140 1.58 -1.82 -34.75
C SER A 140 2.11 -3.22 -35.08
N SER A 141 1.98 -4.20 -34.17
CA SER A 141 1.72 -5.62 -34.50
C SER A 141 1.59 -6.55 -33.27
N SER A 142 0.38 -7.09 -33.12
CA SER A 142 0.00 -8.49 -32.81
C SER A 142 0.91 -9.44 -32.00
N SER A 143 0.35 -9.87 -30.85
CA SER A 143 0.13 -11.25 -30.37
C SER A 143 1.28 -12.26 -30.22
N VAL A 144 1.42 -12.83 -29.01
CA VAL A 144 1.28 -14.28 -28.75
C VAL A 144 0.99 -14.54 -27.26
N SER A 145 -0.13 -15.22 -26.98
CA SER A 145 -0.44 -15.84 -25.68
C SER A 145 0.07 -17.28 -25.65
N PRO A 146 0.42 -17.82 -24.47
CA PRO A 146 0.31 -19.25 -24.19
C PRO A 146 -0.89 -19.53 -23.29
N SER A 147 -1.81 -20.36 -23.79
CA SER A 147 -2.87 -21.00 -23.04
C SER A 147 -2.30 -22.08 -22.12
N ASP A 148 -2.85 -22.24 -20.92
CA ASP A 148 -2.87 -23.53 -20.24
C ASP A 148 -4.20 -23.75 -19.49
N LEU A 149 -4.59 -25.01 -19.43
CA LEU A 149 -5.93 -25.58 -19.53
C LEU A 149 -6.88 -25.40 -18.32
N GLY A 150 -8.18 -25.26 -18.66
CA GLY A 150 -9.18 -26.28 -18.31
C GLY A 150 -10.07 -26.04 -17.07
N TYR A 151 -11.32 -25.61 -17.29
CA TYR A 151 -12.51 -26.33 -16.79
C TYR A 151 -13.75 -25.84 -17.53
N VAL A 152 -14.39 -26.75 -18.27
CA VAL A 152 -15.71 -26.53 -18.88
C VAL A 152 -16.76 -26.86 -17.81
N SER A 153 -17.63 -25.92 -17.49
CA SER A 153 -18.90 -26.23 -16.85
C SER A 153 -19.98 -25.27 -17.32
N SER A 154 -20.87 -25.81 -18.17
CA SER A 154 -22.13 -25.23 -18.59
C SER A 154 -23.08 -25.11 -17.39
N GLY A 155 -23.53 -23.89 -17.10
CA GLY A 155 -24.51 -23.64 -16.03
C GLY A 155 -25.22 -22.30 -16.24
N SER A 156 -26.42 -22.39 -16.79
CA SER A 156 -27.43 -21.35 -17.01
C SER A 156 -27.65 -20.39 -15.83
N ILE A 157 -27.76 -19.10 -16.14
CA ILE A 157 -28.18 -18.02 -15.25
C ILE A 157 -29.69 -18.15 -15.00
N THR A 158 -30.08 -18.55 -13.79
CA THR A 158 -31.44 -18.41 -13.27
C THR A 158 -31.51 -17.17 -12.37
N PRO A 159 -32.49 -16.26 -12.54
CA PRO A 159 -32.69 -15.15 -11.61
C PRO A 159 -33.34 -15.62 -10.28
N PRO A 160 -33.21 -14.84 -9.18
CA PRO A 160 -33.72 -15.21 -7.85
C PRO A 160 -35.26 -15.15 -7.76
N PRO A 161 -35.91 -15.97 -6.91
CA PRO A 161 -37.35 -15.91 -6.71
C PRO A 161 -37.79 -14.74 -5.79
N GLU A 162 -38.90 -14.09 -6.15
CA GLU A 162 -39.61 -13.06 -5.36
C GLU A 162 -40.27 -13.65 -4.09
N PRO A 163 -40.47 -12.84 -3.03
CA PRO A 163 -41.15 -13.27 -1.82
C PRO A 163 -42.68 -13.40 -2.00
N LYS A 164 -43.25 -14.51 -1.55
CA LYS A 164 -44.69 -14.80 -1.54
C LYS A 164 -45.45 -13.82 -0.64
N LYS A 165 -46.44 -13.12 -1.19
CA LYS A 165 -47.49 -12.43 -0.41
C LYS A 165 -48.36 -13.47 0.29
N ILE A 166 -48.43 -13.39 1.61
CA ILE A 166 -49.42 -14.09 2.43
C ILE A 166 -50.75 -13.36 2.18
N HIS A 167 -51.68 -14.01 1.46
CA HIS A 167 -53.09 -13.62 1.54
C HIS A 167 -53.68 -14.28 2.78
N GLN A 168 -54.34 -13.44 3.55
CA GLN A 168 -55.08 -13.75 4.75
C GLN A 168 -56.55 -13.69 4.36
N ASP A 169 -57.24 -14.82 4.45
CA ASP A 169 -58.69 -14.95 4.61
C ASP A 169 -58.94 -16.12 5.57
#